data_AF-A0A316V889-F1
#
_entry.id   AF-A0A316V889-F1
#
_cell.length_a   1.000
_cell.length_b   1.000
_cell.length_c   1.000
_cell.angle_alpha   90.00
_cell.angle_beta   90.00
_cell.angle_gamma   90.00
#
_symmetry.space_group_name_H-M   'P 1'
#
loop_
_entity.id
_entity.type
_entity.pdbx_description
1 polymer ?
#
loop_
_entity_poly.entity_id
_entity_poly.type
_entity_poly.pdbx_seq_one_letter_code
_entity_poly.pdbx_strand_id
1 'polypeptide(L)'
;MSSAGTGLQRRRGGGHGGPGNYEDDEGPSRTGSPAPMTGNGTASGSGTNGATRRRTKEEQAAASLAQDRNGGPEVRGGAGSITVTSAAGGHRIAYDPRDLQDEDESAEHPRLTLMEECLLMGLKDKQGYLSFWNDNISYTLRGCILIELALRKRISISRDTSASHRPRGVYVAPVQDRLVEVIDTKMTGEVLLDETLKLMKASERMSTAQWVDLLSGETWNVTKIGYQLKQVRERLAKGLVDKGILRTEKRNFLLFDMATHPISDSSAKDAVLRRILSLLTSTNTTVHSNLLYREEKRRILFPATRALCLLCCSFSANVLENALTHLSYDARESAFQKADDILTEFAQWPMAPSSSVATKSASQRIGEGSLAPSNSEAINGGASILELGKAVRAEMQSDQQAMGAFEAIAGVLHTLSRMDSLL
;
A
#
# COMPACT_ATOMS: atom_id res chain seq x y z
N MET A 1 -36.52 59.55 16.90
CA MET A 1 -37.33 60.24 17.94
C MET A 1 -37.55 59.25 19.09
N SER A 2 -37.82 59.76 20.30
CA SER A 2 -38.28 59.17 21.58
C SER A 2 -38.89 57.73 21.61
N SER A 3 -39.00 56.96 22.71
CA SER A 3 -38.50 56.97 24.12
C SER A 3 -39.26 55.86 24.91
N ALA A 4 -38.86 55.23 26.04
CA ALA A 4 -37.58 54.81 26.65
C ALA A 4 -37.88 53.95 27.92
N GLY A 5 -36.93 53.16 28.45
CA GLY A 5 -37.06 52.40 29.73
C GLY A 5 -35.90 51.40 29.96
N THR A 6 -34.95 51.61 30.89
CA THR A 6 -34.95 51.35 32.37
C THR A 6 -34.92 49.84 32.76
N GLY A 7 -33.95 49.34 33.54
CA GLY A 7 -32.71 49.94 34.07
C GLY A 7 -31.99 49.10 35.16
N LEU A 8 -30.81 49.57 35.64
CA LEU A 8 -29.99 49.11 36.81
C LEU A 8 -29.28 47.72 36.66
N GLN A 9 -27.94 47.55 36.77
CA GLN A 9 -26.96 47.74 37.89
C GLN A 9 -26.98 46.59 38.93
N ARG A 10 -25.89 46.08 39.58
CA ARG A 10 -24.42 46.38 39.77
C ARG A 10 -23.78 45.09 40.42
N ARG A 11 -22.46 44.80 40.61
CA ARG A 11 -21.13 45.25 40.10
C ARG A 11 -19.96 44.54 40.84
N ARG A 12 -19.08 43.78 40.12
CA ARG A 12 -17.74 43.23 40.52
C ARG A 12 -17.77 42.13 41.62
N GLY A 13 -16.71 41.31 41.83
CA GLY A 13 -15.38 41.16 41.19
C GLY A 13 -14.76 39.79 41.60
N GLY A 14 -13.51 39.42 41.30
CA GLY A 14 -12.40 40.12 40.64
C GLY A 14 -11.11 40.05 41.48
N GLY A 15 -10.18 39.14 41.14
CA GLY A 15 -8.90 38.95 41.84
C GLY A 15 -7.84 38.25 40.96
N HIS A 16 -6.56 38.42 41.30
CA HIS A 16 -5.40 37.80 40.64
C HIS A 16 -4.53 37.10 41.68
N GLY A 17 -3.79 36.06 41.28
CA GLY A 17 -2.78 35.42 42.12
C GLY A 17 -2.16 34.16 41.52
N GLY A 18 -0.83 34.10 41.57
CA GLY A 18 0.05 32.96 41.32
C GLY A 18 1.49 33.43 41.63
N PRO A 19 2.55 32.67 41.33
CA PRO A 19 2.65 31.23 41.07
C PRO A 19 3.39 30.50 42.23
N GLY A 20 3.67 29.20 42.10
CA GLY A 20 4.55 28.49 43.03
C GLY A 20 4.86 27.04 42.64
N ASN A 21 6.14 26.64 42.76
CA ASN A 21 6.56 25.24 42.77
C ASN A 21 6.36 24.62 44.16
N TYR A 22 6.39 23.30 44.28
CA TYR A 22 7.40 22.56 45.07
C TYR A 22 7.20 21.03 44.89
N GLU A 23 8.33 20.33 44.72
CA GLU A 23 8.77 19.05 45.33
C GLU A 23 7.68 18.01 45.70
N ASP A 24 7.69 16.81 45.10
CA ASP A 24 8.58 15.66 45.39
C ASP A 24 8.25 14.94 46.71
N ASP A 25 7.84 13.68 46.61
CA ASP A 25 8.03 12.67 47.68
C ASP A 25 8.09 11.25 47.07
N GLU A 26 8.72 10.32 47.78
CA GLU A 26 9.15 9.02 47.27
C GLU A 26 8.15 7.88 47.48
N GLY A 27 8.32 6.81 46.70
CA GLY A 27 8.56 5.52 47.36
C GLY A 27 7.61 4.36 47.00
N PRO A 28 8.05 3.10 47.23
CA PRO A 28 7.47 1.95 46.56
C PRO A 28 6.68 1.01 47.50
N SER A 29 5.85 0.15 46.90
CA SER A 29 5.29 -1.01 47.59
C SER A 29 5.35 -2.28 46.73
N ARG A 30 6.05 -3.29 47.24
CA ARG A 30 6.15 -4.64 46.67
C ARG A 30 4.97 -5.50 47.11
N THR A 31 4.50 -6.39 46.25
CA THR A 31 4.03 -7.78 46.48
C THR A 31 3.22 -8.23 45.25
N GLY A 32 3.10 -9.51 44.90
CA GLY A 32 3.70 -10.73 45.45
C GLY A 32 2.90 -11.95 44.96
N SER A 33 3.53 -12.89 44.26
CA SER A 33 2.85 -14.10 43.76
C SER A 33 2.42 -15.03 44.90
N PRO A 34 1.36 -15.85 44.68
CA PRO A 34 1.53 -17.27 45.00
C PRO A 34 0.85 -18.25 44.01
N ALA A 35 1.64 -19.23 43.59
CA ALA A 35 1.29 -20.65 43.65
C ALA A 35 2.05 -21.26 44.88
N PRO A 36 1.93 -22.54 45.29
CA PRO A 36 1.30 -23.69 44.62
C PRO A 36 0.52 -24.62 45.60
N MET A 37 0.27 -25.88 45.19
CA MET A 37 0.33 -27.15 45.97
C MET A 37 -0.76 -28.16 45.51
N THR A 38 -0.68 -29.48 45.74
CA THR A 38 0.29 -30.56 45.37
C THR A 38 -0.07 -31.85 46.13
N GLY A 39 -0.12 -33.00 45.43
CA GLY A 39 0.02 -34.34 46.03
C GLY A 39 -1.21 -35.28 45.98
N ASN A 40 -1.07 -36.61 46.07
CA ASN A 40 0.13 -37.45 45.83
C ASN A 40 -0.24 -38.96 45.66
N GLY A 41 0.63 -39.76 45.02
CA GLY A 41 0.65 -41.23 45.05
C GLY A 41 -0.26 -41.99 44.05
N THR A 42 0.00 -43.27 43.68
CA THR A 42 1.14 -44.18 43.94
C THR A 42 1.06 -45.43 43.02
N ALA A 43 2.19 -45.90 42.43
CA ALA A 43 2.44 -47.27 41.88
C ALA A 43 1.48 -47.78 40.75
N SER A 44 1.73 -48.80 39.91
CA SER A 44 2.90 -49.55 39.34
C SER A 44 2.35 -50.47 38.21
N GLY A 45 3.09 -51.13 37.29
CA GLY A 45 4.52 -51.20 36.95
C GLY A 45 4.84 -52.47 36.11
N SER A 46 5.94 -52.49 35.33
CA SER A 46 6.44 -53.60 34.48
C SER A 46 5.67 -53.95 33.18
N GLY A 47 6.36 -54.52 32.17
CA GLY A 47 5.68 -55.46 31.22
C GLY A 47 5.94 -55.43 29.69
N THR A 48 7.19 -55.41 29.21
CA THR A 48 7.69 -56.11 27.99
C THR A 48 6.80 -56.46 26.75
N ASN A 49 7.33 -56.13 25.56
CA ASN A 49 7.34 -56.91 24.29
C ASN A 49 6.03 -57.23 23.52
N GLY A 50 6.06 -57.08 22.18
CA GLY A 50 4.94 -57.51 21.31
C GLY A 50 5.02 -57.17 19.81
N ALA A 51 6.12 -57.46 19.11
CA ALA A 51 6.19 -57.26 17.66
C ALA A 51 5.58 -58.44 16.87
N THR A 52 4.81 -58.20 15.80
CA THR A 52 4.40 -59.23 14.82
C THR A 52 4.24 -58.63 13.42
N ARG A 53 4.53 -59.44 12.38
CA ARG A 53 4.82 -59.01 11.01
C ARG A 53 4.29 -60.02 9.97
N ARG A 54 3.31 -59.64 9.15
CA ARG A 54 2.94 -60.30 7.87
C ARG A 54 2.14 -59.31 7.01
N ARG A 55 2.56 -58.90 5.81
CA ARG A 55 2.78 -59.61 4.52
C ARG A 55 1.49 -59.97 3.76
N THR A 56 1.19 -59.11 2.79
CA THR A 56 1.03 -59.43 1.34
C THR A 56 0.28 -60.71 0.94
N LYS A 57 -0.75 -60.52 0.10
CA LYS A 57 -0.84 -61.27 -1.16
C LYS A 57 -1.51 -60.44 -2.25
N GLU A 58 -1.03 -60.60 -3.48
CA GLU A 58 -1.59 -60.01 -4.70
C GLU A 58 -2.44 -61.06 -5.45
N GLU A 59 -3.02 -60.61 -6.56
CA GLU A 59 -3.26 -61.41 -7.77
C GLU A 59 -4.36 -62.48 -7.73
N GLN A 60 -5.46 -62.20 -8.46
CA GLN A 60 -5.83 -62.99 -9.64
C GLN A 60 -6.76 -62.19 -10.57
N ALA A 61 -6.64 -62.42 -11.87
CA ALA A 61 -7.43 -61.76 -12.91
C ALA A 61 -8.15 -62.79 -13.80
N ALA A 62 -9.38 -62.50 -14.20
CA ALA A 62 -10.04 -63.11 -15.35
C ALA A 62 -11.14 -62.17 -15.87
N ALA A 63 -11.30 -62.08 -17.18
CA ALA A 63 -12.22 -61.14 -17.84
C ALA A 63 -13.64 -61.69 -18.00
N SER A 64 -14.63 -60.80 -18.12
CA SER A 64 -15.85 -61.10 -18.89
C SER A 64 -16.49 -59.84 -19.48
N LEU A 65 -16.60 -59.84 -20.82
CA LEU A 65 -17.63 -59.18 -21.65
C LEU A 65 -17.73 -57.64 -21.61
N ALA A 66 -17.63 -57.06 -22.82
CA ALA A 66 -18.04 -55.68 -23.08
C ALA A 66 -19.56 -55.59 -23.30
N GLN A 67 -20.14 -54.43 -22.98
CA GLN A 67 -21.38 -54.01 -23.63
C GLN A 67 -21.33 -52.51 -23.92
N ASP A 68 -21.24 -52.18 -25.21
CA ASP A 68 -21.26 -50.81 -25.71
C ASP A 68 -22.65 -50.19 -25.52
N ARG A 69 -22.70 -49.03 -24.85
CA ARG A 69 -23.89 -48.17 -24.79
C ARG A 69 -23.49 -46.70 -24.89
N ASN A 70 -23.22 -46.30 -26.13
CA ASN A 70 -23.35 -44.94 -26.65
C ASN A 70 -24.35 -44.07 -25.86
N GLY A 71 -23.83 -43.06 -25.16
CA GLY A 71 -24.59 -42.04 -24.46
C GLY A 71 -24.01 -40.66 -24.79
N GLY A 72 -24.86 -39.77 -25.29
CA GLY A 72 -24.46 -38.40 -25.63
C GLY A 72 -24.09 -37.55 -24.40
N PRO A 73 -23.39 -36.43 -24.58
CA PRO A 73 -22.94 -35.59 -23.47
C PRO A 73 -24.13 -34.96 -22.72
N GLU A 74 -24.48 -35.51 -21.57
CA GLU A 74 -25.48 -34.96 -20.66
C GLU A 74 -24.95 -33.65 -20.05
N VAL A 75 -25.50 -32.51 -20.50
CA VAL A 75 -25.06 -31.17 -20.03
C VAL A 75 -25.57 -30.92 -18.61
N ARG A 76 -24.80 -31.38 -17.61
CA ARG A 76 -24.99 -31.01 -16.21
C ARG A 76 -24.12 -29.79 -15.88
N GLY A 77 -24.78 -28.68 -15.54
CA GLY A 77 -24.10 -27.41 -15.27
C GLY A 77 -23.24 -27.45 -14.00
N GLY A 78 -21.97 -27.05 -14.13
CA GLY A 78 -21.03 -26.94 -13.02
C GLY A 78 -19.66 -26.41 -13.47
N ALA A 79 -19.43 -25.12 -13.31
CA ALA A 79 -18.11 -24.47 -13.35
C ALA A 79 -17.18 -24.77 -14.56
N GLY A 80 -17.65 -24.46 -15.78
CA GLY A 80 -16.89 -23.64 -16.75
C GLY A 80 -15.58 -24.13 -17.39
N SER A 81 -14.96 -25.25 -16.98
CA SER A 81 -13.70 -25.70 -17.57
C SER A 81 -13.84 -26.07 -19.05
N ILE A 82 -13.02 -25.44 -19.91
CA ILE A 82 -12.94 -25.74 -21.34
C ILE A 82 -11.83 -26.77 -21.55
N THR A 83 -12.13 -27.85 -22.29
CA THR A 83 -11.12 -28.87 -22.62
C THR A 83 -10.70 -28.71 -24.07
N VAL A 84 -9.45 -28.33 -24.32
CA VAL A 84 -8.91 -28.17 -25.68
C VAL A 84 -7.94 -29.31 -25.98
N THR A 85 -8.14 -29.98 -27.11
CA THR A 85 -7.24 -31.04 -27.60
C THR A 85 -6.17 -30.44 -28.50
N SER A 86 -4.90 -30.55 -28.12
CA SER A 86 -3.78 -30.15 -29.00
C SER A 86 -3.71 -31.06 -30.22
N ALA A 87 -3.70 -30.48 -31.42
CA ALA A 87 -3.67 -31.21 -32.69
C ALA A 87 -2.35 -31.97 -32.94
N ALA A 88 -1.27 -31.64 -32.20
CA ALA A 88 0.05 -32.27 -32.35
C ALA A 88 0.31 -33.42 -31.34
N GLY A 89 -0.60 -33.67 -30.41
CA GLY A 89 -0.46 -34.76 -29.44
C GLY A 89 -1.63 -34.79 -28.45
N GLY A 90 -2.17 -35.98 -28.20
CA GLY A 90 -3.44 -36.22 -27.48
C GLY A 90 -3.46 -35.88 -25.97
N HIS A 91 -2.61 -34.98 -25.50
CA HIS A 91 -2.66 -34.46 -24.14
C HIS A 91 -3.85 -33.51 -24.00
N ARG A 92 -4.86 -33.91 -23.22
CA ARG A 92 -6.04 -33.08 -22.92
C ARG A 92 -5.67 -32.12 -21.80
N ILE A 93 -5.42 -30.86 -22.16
CA ILE A 93 -5.28 -29.78 -21.19
C ILE A 93 -6.69 -29.36 -20.79
N ALA A 94 -7.06 -29.63 -19.53
CA ALA A 94 -8.23 -29.02 -18.91
C ALA A 94 -7.85 -27.60 -18.48
N TYR A 95 -8.65 -26.62 -18.88
CA TYR A 95 -8.35 -25.21 -18.68
C TYR A 95 -9.54 -24.50 -18.05
N ASP A 96 -9.34 -23.78 -16.95
CA ASP A 96 -10.35 -22.89 -16.38
C ASP A 96 -10.24 -21.51 -17.05
N PRO A 97 -11.27 -21.00 -17.74
CA PRO A 97 -11.20 -19.71 -18.41
C PRO A 97 -10.97 -18.51 -17.46
N ARG A 98 -10.98 -18.72 -16.13
CA ARG A 98 -10.60 -17.72 -15.11
C ARG A 98 -9.09 -17.69 -14.83
N ASP A 99 -8.36 -18.73 -15.23
CA ASP A 99 -6.89 -18.79 -15.14
C ASP A 99 -6.22 -18.10 -16.34
N LEU A 100 -7.00 -17.62 -17.33
CA LEU A 100 -6.53 -16.63 -18.30
C LEU A 100 -6.27 -15.31 -17.57
N GLN A 101 -5.02 -15.13 -17.15
CA GLN A 101 -4.43 -13.81 -17.14
C GLN A 101 -4.53 -13.28 -18.58
N ASP A 102 -5.16 -12.11 -18.78
CA ASP A 102 -5.02 -11.43 -20.06
C ASP A 102 -3.55 -11.00 -20.14
N GLU A 103 -2.82 -11.54 -21.11
CA GLU A 103 -1.43 -11.13 -21.37
C GLU A 103 -1.39 -9.64 -21.72
N ASP A 104 -2.43 -9.11 -22.39
CA ASP A 104 -2.62 -7.69 -22.68
C ASP A 104 -2.81 -6.83 -21.42
N GLU A 105 -3.69 -7.23 -20.48
CA GLU A 105 -3.88 -6.51 -19.21
C GLU A 105 -2.61 -6.57 -18.34
N SER A 106 -1.94 -7.72 -18.35
CA SER A 106 -0.65 -7.90 -17.67
C SER A 106 0.45 -7.04 -18.32
N ALA A 107 0.39 -6.83 -19.65
CA ALA A 107 1.28 -5.97 -20.40
C ALA A 107 1.09 -4.47 -20.08
N GLU A 108 -0.08 -4.05 -19.59
CA GLU A 108 -0.38 -2.66 -19.18
C GLU A 108 0.15 -2.28 -17.77
N HIS A 109 0.64 -3.24 -16.97
CA HIS A 109 1.04 -3.01 -15.57
C HIS A 109 2.50 -3.43 -15.30
N PRO A 110 3.29 -2.66 -14.51
CA PRO A 110 4.72 -2.91 -14.32
C PRO A 110 5.00 -4.26 -13.63
N ARG A 111 6.20 -4.83 -13.84
CA ARG A 111 6.62 -6.13 -13.26
C ARG A 111 6.63 -6.09 -11.73
N LEU A 112 6.93 -4.93 -11.17
CA LEU A 112 6.92 -4.67 -9.73
C LEU A 112 5.65 -3.90 -9.37
N THR A 113 4.94 -4.41 -8.36
CA THR A 113 3.88 -3.67 -7.67
C THR A 113 4.45 -2.49 -6.88
N LEU A 114 3.61 -1.49 -6.59
CA LEU A 114 4.00 -0.37 -5.73
C LEU A 114 4.54 -0.83 -4.34
N MET A 115 4.01 -1.93 -3.80
CA MET A 115 4.51 -2.54 -2.56
C MET A 115 5.96 -3.03 -2.69
N GLU A 116 6.28 -3.67 -3.81
CA GLU A 116 7.61 -4.21 -4.09
C GLU A 116 8.63 -3.11 -4.40
N GLU A 117 8.24 -2.07 -5.15
CA GLU A 117 9.09 -0.89 -5.38
C GLU A 117 9.43 -0.19 -4.04
N CYS A 118 8.44 0.03 -3.17
CA CYS A 118 8.63 0.63 -1.84
C CYS A 118 9.53 -0.26 -0.95
N LEU A 119 9.30 -1.58 -0.91
CA LEU A 119 10.14 -2.52 -0.16
C LEU A 119 11.60 -2.50 -0.67
N LEU A 120 11.81 -2.44 -1.98
CA LEU A 120 13.15 -2.43 -2.60
C LEU A 120 13.96 -1.16 -2.24
N MET A 121 13.27 -0.03 -2.02
CA MET A 121 13.90 1.19 -1.51
C MET A 121 14.35 1.07 -0.04
N GLY A 122 13.66 0.27 0.77
CA GLY A 122 14.07 -0.03 2.14
C GLY A 122 15.16 -1.12 2.30
N LEU A 123 15.44 -1.91 1.25
CA LEU A 123 16.35 -3.06 1.32
C LEU A 123 17.84 -2.67 1.22
N LYS A 124 18.68 -3.29 2.07
CA LYS A 124 20.16 -3.22 1.99
C LYS A 124 20.71 -4.27 1.03
N ASP A 125 21.37 -3.82 -0.04
CA ASP A 125 21.69 -4.62 -1.24
C ASP A 125 22.44 -5.92 -0.95
N LYS A 126 23.51 -5.85 -0.15
CA LYS A 126 24.39 -7.00 0.18
C LYS A 126 23.88 -7.84 1.35
N GLN A 127 22.84 -7.38 2.04
CA GLN A 127 22.34 -7.97 3.28
C GLN A 127 21.01 -8.69 3.10
N GLY A 128 20.16 -8.24 2.18
CA GLY A 128 18.87 -8.89 1.91
C GLY A 128 17.84 -8.78 3.02
N TYR A 129 18.01 -7.77 3.88
CA TYR A 129 17.03 -7.34 4.87
C TYR A 129 16.93 -5.81 4.84
N LEU A 130 15.82 -5.29 5.37
CA LEU A 130 15.52 -3.86 5.35
C LEU A 130 16.44 -3.08 6.30
N SER A 131 16.74 -1.82 5.98
CA SER A 131 17.47 -0.92 6.88
C SER A 131 16.82 -0.86 8.27
N PHE A 132 15.49 -0.81 8.30
CA PHE A 132 14.61 -0.93 9.45
C PHE A 132 13.25 -1.47 8.96
N TRP A 133 12.49 -2.16 9.82
CA TRP A 133 11.06 -2.46 9.57
C TRP A 133 10.30 -1.91 10.77
N ASN A 134 9.45 -0.94 10.51
CA ASN A 134 8.63 -0.22 11.47
C ASN A 134 7.17 -0.24 11.04
N ASP A 135 6.31 0.33 11.87
CA ASP A 135 4.89 0.38 11.60
C ASP A 135 4.56 1.38 10.48
N ASN A 136 5.42 2.39 10.24
CA ASN A 136 5.31 3.28 9.08
C ASN A 136 5.38 2.51 7.74
N ILE A 137 6.42 1.69 7.49
CA ILE A 137 6.46 0.88 6.26
C ILE A 137 5.37 -0.20 6.27
N SER A 138 5.06 -0.79 7.43
CA SER A 138 4.00 -1.79 7.58
C SER A 138 2.64 -1.24 7.10
N TYR A 139 2.21 -0.10 7.64
CA TYR A 139 0.96 0.58 7.32
C TYR A 139 0.97 1.15 5.89
N THR A 140 2.08 1.79 5.47
CA THR A 140 2.22 2.32 4.10
C THR A 140 2.08 1.23 3.04
N LEU A 141 2.57 0.01 3.28
CA LEU A 141 2.39 -1.11 2.34
C LEU A 141 0.92 -1.54 2.19
N ARG A 142 0.04 -1.30 3.17
CA ARG A 142 -1.41 -1.51 3.00
C ARG A 142 -2.04 -0.38 2.18
N GLY A 143 -1.59 0.86 2.35
CA GLY A 143 -1.93 1.95 1.42
C GLY A 143 -1.51 1.63 -0.02
N CYS A 144 -0.29 1.11 -0.21
CA CYS A 144 0.22 0.68 -1.52
C CYS A 144 -0.66 -0.39 -2.18
N ILE A 145 -1.22 -1.33 -1.41
CA ILE A 145 -2.15 -2.36 -1.91
C ILE A 145 -3.43 -1.74 -2.47
N LEU A 146 -4.03 -0.78 -1.76
CA LEU A 146 -5.23 -0.09 -2.25
C LEU A 146 -4.93 0.79 -3.48
N ILE A 147 -3.80 1.49 -3.48
CA ILE A 147 -3.34 2.28 -4.64
C ILE A 147 -3.10 1.38 -5.86
N GLU A 148 -2.45 0.22 -5.70
CA GLU A 148 -2.23 -0.73 -6.79
C GLU A 148 -3.56 -1.33 -7.29
N LEU A 149 -4.50 -1.70 -6.41
CA LEU A 149 -5.85 -2.15 -6.80
C LEU A 149 -6.62 -1.07 -7.59
N ALA A 150 -6.47 0.21 -7.23
CA ALA A 150 -7.08 1.33 -7.94
C ALA A 150 -6.43 1.56 -9.32
N LEU A 151 -5.10 1.51 -9.40
CA LEU A 151 -4.34 1.60 -10.65
C LEU A 151 -4.58 0.42 -11.61
N ARG A 152 -4.93 -0.75 -11.06
CA ARG A 152 -5.42 -1.94 -11.80
C ARG A 152 -6.93 -1.94 -12.02
N LYS A 153 -7.62 -0.81 -11.80
CA LYS A 153 -9.07 -0.59 -12.01
C LYS A 153 -10.03 -1.56 -11.28
N ARG A 154 -9.53 -2.33 -10.30
CA ARG A 154 -10.34 -3.27 -9.50
C ARG A 154 -11.26 -2.54 -8.52
N ILE A 155 -10.84 -1.38 -8.01
CA ILE A 155 -11.58 -0.59 -7.01
C ILE A 155 -11.70 0.90 -7.40
N SER A 156 -12.73 1.55 -6.89
CA SER A 156 -13.02 2.99 -7.08
C SER A 156 -13.76 3.55 -5.87
N ILE A 157 -13.72 4.87 -5.66
CA ILE A 157 -14.73 5.54 -4.82
C ILE A 157 -16.12 5.31 -5.39
N SER A 158 -17.06 5.00 -4.50
CA SER A 158 -18.46 4.82 -4.83
C SER A 158 -19.10 6.14 -5.26
N ARG A 159 -19.92 6.07 -6.32
CA ARG A 159 -20.61 7.24 -6.92
C ARG A 159 -21.40 8.05 -5.89
N ASP A 160 -21.97 7.38 -4.89
CA ASP A 160 -22.75 7.98 -3.80
C ASP A 160 -21.92 8.94 -2.92
N THR A 161 -20.60 8.68 -2.82
CA THR A 161 -19.63 9.46 -2.04
C THR A 161 -18.64 10.27 -2.88
N SER A 162 -18.59 10.05 -4.19
CA SER A 162 -17.70 10.79 -5.11
C SER A 162 -18.03 12.28 -5.13
N ALA A 163 -17.02 13.11 -4.93
CA ALA A 163 -17.16 14.57 -4.99
C ALA A 163 -17.53 15.07 -6.40
N SER A 164 -17.24 14.31 -7.47
CA SER A 164 -17.58 14.70 -8.84
C SER A 164 -19.06 14.52 -9.19
N HIS A 165 -19.81 13.79 -8.37
CA HIS A 165 -21.22 13.43 -8.64
C HIS A 165 -22.22 14.15 -7.73
N ARG A 166 -21.76 14.91 -6.71
CA ARG A 166 -22.63 15.64 -5.79
C ARG A 166 -22.88 17.10 -6.23
N PRO A 167 -24.09 17.64 -6.05
CA PRO A 167 -24.37 19.07 -6.28
C PRO A 167 -23.49 19.98 -5.40
N ARG A 168 -23.07 21.10 -5.98
CA ARG A 168 -22.24 22.11 -5.31
C ARG A 168 -22.99 22.72 -4.12
N GLY A 169 -22.46 22.55 -2.91
CA GLY A 169 -23.07 23.01 -1.65
C GLY A 169 -23.64 21.90 -0.76
N VAL A 170 -23.68 20.64 -1.23
CA VAL A 170 -23.92 19.48 -0.36
C VAL A 170 -22.65 19.17 0.43
N TYR A 171 -22.77 18.67 1.67
CA TYR A 171 -21.62 18.16 2.42
C TYR A 171 -20.95 17.00 1.65
N VAL A 172 -19.66 17.16 1.38
CA VAL A 172 -18.79 16.14 0.78
C VAL A 172 -17.86 15.66 1.87
N ALA A 173 -17.79 14.34 2.08
CA ALA A 173 -16.89 13.75 3.06
C ALA A 173 -15.41 14.07 2.73
N PRO A 174 -14.54 14.17 3.74
CA PRO A 174 -13.08 14.20 3.54
C PRO A 174 -12.62 13.05 2.64
N VAL A 175 -11.55 13.24 1.88
CA VAL A 175 -11.19 12.33 0.78
C VAL A 175 -10.90 10.90 1.27
N GLN A 176 -10.33 10.76 2.46
CA GLN A 176 -10.06 9.50 3.14
C GLN A 176 -11.29 8.77 3.70
N ASP A 177 -12.42 9.49 3.86
CA ASP A 177 -13.68 8.99 4.42
C ASP A 177 -14.68 8.54 3.34
N ARG A 178 -14.34 8.70 2.06
CA ARG A 178 -15.19 8.30 0.94
C ARG A 178 -15.17 6.78 0.78
N LEU A 179 -16.35 6.21 0.56
CA LEU A 179 -16.52 4.75 0.54
C LEU A 179 -15.98 4.16 -0.75
N VAL A 180 -15.21 3.08 -0.63
CA VAL A 180 -14.66 2.32 -1.76
C VAL A 180 -15.63 1.22 -2.16
N GLU A 181 -15.79 1.02 -3.46
CA GLU A 181 -16.47 -0.14 -4.04
C GLU A 181 -15.56 -0.91 -5.00
N VAL A 182 -15.83 -2.22 -5.14
CA VAL A 182 -15.12 -3.11 -6.07
C VAL A 182 -15.85 -3.09 -7.41
N ILE A 183 -15.15 -2.64 -8.46
CA ILE A 183 -15.66 -2.65 -9.85
C ILE A 183 -15.52 -4.04 -10.45
N ASP A 184 -14.31 -4.61 -10.30
CA ASP A 184 -13.93 -5.87 -10.94
C ASP A 184 -13.29 -6.81 -9.91
N THR A 185 -13.57 -8.10 -10.07
CA THR A 185 -13.17 -9.17 -9.15
C THR A 185 -12.29 -10.23 -9.81
N LYS A 186 -11.81 -9.97 -11.04
CA LYS A 186 -10.77 -10.74 -11.71
C LYS A 186 -9.48 -10.74 -10.87
N MET A 187 -8.86 -11.90 -10.73
CA MET A 187 -7.60 -12.04 -9.99
C MET A 187 -6.49 -11.24 -10.71
N THR A 188 -5.51 -10.78 -9.94
CA THR A 188 -4.39 -9.94 -10.40
C THR A 188 -3.07 -10.70 -10.47
N GLY A 189 -3.04 -11.95 -9.97
CA GLY A 189 -1.84 -12.78 -9.83
C GLY A 189 -1.02 -12.45 -8.57
N GLU A 190 -1.24 -11.28 -7.97
CA GLU A 190 -0.50 -10.80 -6.81
C GLU A 190 -1.23 -11.19 -5.51
N VAL A 191 -0.67 -12.15 -4.76
CA VAL A 191 -1.38 -12.85 -3.67
C VAL A 191 -1.94 -11.90 -2.58
N LEU A 192 -1.31 -10.75 -2.35
CA LEU A 192 -1.76 -9.74 -1.38
C LEU A 192 -2.90 -8.85 -1.91
N LEU A 193 -2.88 -8.52 -3.21
CA LEU A 193 -3.97 -7.81 -3.87
C LEU A 193 -5.21 -8.72 -3.94
N ASP A 194 -5.02 -9.99 -4.31
CA ASP A 194 -6.10 -10.96 -4.48
C ASP A 194 -6.74 -11.41 -3.16
N GLU A 195 -6.00 -11.40 -2.05
CA GLU A 195 -6.54 -11.58 -0.70
C GLU A 195 -7.38 -10.36 -0.27
N THR A 196 -6.85 -9.16 -0.47
CA THR A 196 -7.56 -7.90 -0.17
C THR A 196 -8.84 -7.78 -1.00
N LEU A 197 -8.79 -8.09 -2.30
CA LEU A 197 -9.94 -8.04 -3.20
C LEU A 197 -11.05 -9.02 -2.79
N LYS A 198 -10.70 -10.19 -2.24
CA LYS A 198 -11.65 -11.16 -1.66
C LYS A 198 -12.29 -10.62 -0.38
N LEU A 199 -11.52 -10.01 0.52
CA LEU A 199 -12.04 -9.35 1.71
C LEU A 199 -13.01 -8.21 1.34
N MET A 200 -12.61 -7.33 0.42
CA MET A 200 -13.45 -6.22 -0.07
C MET A 200 -14.75 -6.70 -0.71
N LYS A 201 -14.71 -7.77 -1.52
CA LYS A 201 -15.90 -8.38 -2.14
C LYS A 201 -16.86 -9.02 -1.12
N ALA A 202 -16.35 -9.50 0.01
CA ALA A 202 -17.14 -10.14 1.06
C ALA A 202 -17.65 -9.15 2.13
N SER A 203 -17.36 -7.86 1.99
CA SER A 203 -17.61 -6.83 3.00
C SER A 203 -18.64 -5.79 2.55
N GLU A 204 -19.11 -5.00 3.52
CA GLU A 204 -19.76 -3.72 3.22
C GLU A 204 -18.76 -2.70 2.63
N ARG A 205 -19.27 -1.70 1.90
CA ARG A 205 -18.45 -0.58 1.43
C ARG A 205 -17.90 0.21 2.63
N MET A 206 -16.59 0.39 2.70
CA MET A 206 -15.86 1.09 3.78
C MET A 206 -14.91 2.13 3.19
N SER A 207 -14.44 3.09 3.99
CA SER A 207 -13.57 4.18 3.52
C SER A 207 -12.13 3.72 3.24
N THR A 208 -11.35 4.53 2.51
CA THR A 208 -9.94 4.20 2.26
C THR A 208 -9.14 4.10 3.55
N ALA A 209 -9.35 5.02 4.51
CA ALA A 209 -8.68 4.96 5.81
C ALA A 209 -9.02 3.66 6.56
N GLN A 210 -10.32 3.35 6.68
CA GLN A 210 -10.80 2.12 7.33
C GLN A 210 -10.19 0.85 6.71
N TRP A 211 -10.02 0.80 5.38
CA TRP A 211 -9.36 -0.33 4.74
C TRP A 211 -7.87 -0.44 5.09
N VAL A 212 -7.12 0.67 5.17
CA VAL A 212 -5.70 0.62 5.59
C VAL A 212 -5.58 0.16 7.04
N ASP A 213 -6.43 0.65 7.94
CA ASP A 213 -6.45 0.25 9.35
C ASP A 213 -6.75 -1.25 9.51
N LEU A 214 -7.81 -1.74 8.85
CA LEU A 214 -8.24 -3.14 8.89
C LEU A 214 -7.17 -4.11 8.35
N LEU A 215 -6.50 -3.74 7.25
CA LEU A 215 -5.45 -4.57 6.63
C LEU A 215 -4.13 -4.53 7.40
N SER A 216 -3.91 -3.49 8.23
CA SER A 216 -2.71 -3.30 9.05
C SER A 216 -2.84 -3.98 10.42
N GLY A 217 -4.01 -3.88 11.04
CA GLY A 217 -4.30 -4.41 12.38
C GLY A 217 -4.77 -3.37 13.38
N GLU A 218 -4.73 -2.07 13.04
CA GLU A 218 -4.99 -0.93 13.93
C GLU A 218 -6.47 -0.75 14.32
N THR A 219 -7.31 -1.76 14.05
CA THR A 219 -8.74 -1.71 14.31
C THR A 219 -9.11 -2.22 15.70
N TRP A 220 -9.98 -1.47 16.38
CA TRP A 220 -10.66 -1.95 17.59
C TRP A 220 -11.91 -2.80 17.27
N ASN A 221 -12.25 -3.01 16.00
CA ASN A 221 -13.41 -3.80 15.61
C ASN A 221 -13.12 -5.31 15.67
N VAL A 222 -13.46 -5.92 16.80
CA VAL A 222 -13.33 -7.37 17.06
C VAL A 222 -13.95 -8.24 15.96
N THR A 223 -15.04 -7.82 15.31
CA THR A 223 -15.68 -8.62 14.23
C THR A 223 -14.86 -8.65 12.93
N LYS A 224 -13.93 -7.70 12.76
CA LYS A 224 -13.07 -7.58 11.56
C LYS A 224 -11.58 -7.81 11.85
N ILE A 225 -11.24 -8.28 13.06
CA ILE A 225 -9.85 -8.61 13.45
C ILE A 225 -9.16 -9.63 12.53
N GLY A 226 -9.95 -10.44 11.79
CA GLY A 226 -9.45 -11.37 10.78
C GLY A 226 -8.98 -10.74 9.46
N TYR A 227 -9.14 -9.42 9.28
CA TYR A 227 -8.84 -8.72 8.02
C TYR A 227 -7.37 -8.30 7.91
N GLN A 228 -6.60 -8.36 9.01
CA GLN A 228 -5.19 -8.02 9.02
C GLN A 228 -4.40 -8.94 8.08
N LEU A 229 -3.70 -8.36 7.10
CA LEU A 229 -2.81 -9.11 6.21
C LEU A 229 -1.58 -9.60 6.97
N LYS A 230 -1.34 -10.91 6.92
CA LYS A 230 -0.25 -11.58 7.67
C LYS A 230 0.92 -11.94 6.75
N GLN A 231 2.12 -11.93 7.33
CA GLN A 231 3.39 -12.27 6.68
C GLN A 231 3.67 -11.43 5.41
N VAL A 232 3.29 -10.14 5.43
CA VAL A 232 3.36 -9.24 4.26
C VAL A 232 4.80 -9.09 3.77
N ARG A 233 5.75 -8.89 4.67
CA ARG A 233 7.18 -8.75 4.35
C ARG A 233 7.74 -10.01 3.68
N GLU A 234 7.41 -11.17 4.22
CA GLU A 234 7.88 -12.47 3.77
C GLU A 234 7.29 -12.83 2.41
N ARG A 235 6.01 -12.49 2.18
CA ARG A 235 5.29 -12.69 0.92
C ARG A 235 5.79 -11.76 -0.19
N LEU A 236 6.06 -10.49 0.11
CA LEU A 236 6.67 -9.55 -0.83
C LEU A 236 8.12 -9.95 -1.15
N ALA A 237 8.90 -10.38 -0.16
CA ALA A 237 10.25 -10.90 -0.38
C ALA A 237 10.22 -12.16 -1.28
N LYS A 238 9.26 -13.07 -1.08
CA LYS A 238 9.04 -14.21 -1.99
C LYS A 238 8.66 -13.75 -3.40
N GLY A 239 7.74 -12.80 -3.56
CA GLY A 239 7.38 -12.25 -4.88
C GLY A 239 8.60 -11.69 -5.63
N LEU A 240 9.44 -10.92 -4.94
CA LEU A 240 10.70 -10.40 -5.49
C LEU A 240 11.74 -11.49 -5.81
N VAL A 241 11.76 -12.63 -5.11
CA VAL A 241 12.60 -13.78 -5.45
C VAL A 241 12.04 -14.51 -6.68
N ASP A 242 10.73 -14.77 -6.72
CA ASP A 242 10.06 -15.43 -7.84
C ASP A 242 10.17 -14.60 -9.14
N LYS A 243 10.22 -13.26 -9.02
CA LYS A 243 10.47 -12.30 -10.13
C LYS A 243 11.96 -12.09 -10.46
N GLY A 244 12.86 -12.77 -9.76
CA GLY A 244 14.32 -12.74 -10.00
C GLY A 244 15.05 -11.48 -9.55
N ILE A 245 14.41 -10.58 -8.79
CA ILE A 245 15.03 -9.35 -8.27
C ILE A 245 15.98 -9.66 -7.13
N LEU A 246 15.54 -10.52 -6.21
CA LEU A 246 16.31 -11.02 -5.08
C LEU A 246 16.70 -12.48 -5.33
N ARG A 247 17.78 -12.93 -4.70
CA ARG A 247 18.14 -14.36 -4.61
C ARG A 247 18.04 -14.82 -3.16
N THR A 248 17.74 -16.09 -2.92
CA THR A 248 17.76 -16.66 -1.57
C THR A 248 19.16 -17.14 -1.21
N GLU A 249 19.83 -16.43 -0.29
CA GLU A 249 21.07 -16.85 0.34
C GLU A 249 20.79 -17.44 1.73
N LYS A 250 21.24 -18.68 1.96
CA LYS A 250 21.33 -19.25 3.30
C LYS A 250 22.58 -18.69 3.99
N ARG A 251 22.42 -17.96 5.10
CA ARG A 251 23.53 -17.46 5.91
C ARG A 251 23.57 -18.21 7.24
N ASN A 252 24.71 -18.85 7.49
CA ASN A 252 24.93 -19.66 8.68
C ASN A 252 25.45 -18.75 9.79
N PHE A 253 24.75 -18.71 10.92
CA PHE A 253 25.22 -18.09 12.17
C PHE A 253 25.69 -19.20 13.12
N LEU A 254 26.40 -18.84 14.19
CA LEU A 254 27.03 -19.81 15.10
C LEU A 254 26.05 -20.83 15.73
N LEU A 255 24.76 -20.48 15.82
CA LEU A 255 23.73 -21.28 16.50
C LEU A 255 22.50 -21.62 15.63
N PHE A 256 22.38 -21.03 14.43
CA PHE A 256 21.22 -21.23 13.54
C PHE A 256 21.54 -20.76 12.12
N ASP A 257 20.74 -21.20 11.15
CA ASP A 257 20.82 -20.71 9.78
C ASP A 257 19.64 -19.77 9.47
N MET A 258 19.90 -18.69 8.73
CA MET A 258 18.89 -17.70 8.36
C MET A 258 18.78 -17.57 6.84
N ALA A 259 17.56 -17.60 6.30
CA ALA A 259 17.31 -17.21 4.92
C ALA A 259 17.41 -15.69 4.77
N THR A 260 18.19 -15.24 3.80
CA THR A 260 18.39 -13.82 3.47
C THR A 260 18.14 -13.60 1.99
N HIS A 261 17.64 -12.42 1.60
CA HIS A 261 17.18 -12.16 0.24
C HIS A 261 17.93 -10.99 -0.41
N PRO A 262 19.28 -11.06 -0.61
CA PRO A 262 20.04 -9.96 -1.19
C PRO A 262 19.71 -9.72 -2.66
N ILE A 263 19.99 -8.50 -3.12
CA ILE A 263 19.64 -8.06 -4.46
C ILE A 263 20.50 -8.78 -5.50
N SER A 264 19.83 -9.35 -6.51
CA SER A 264 20.42 -10.04 -7.66
C SER A 264 20.32 -9.19 -8.93
N ASP A 265 19.21 -8.48 -9.13
CA ASP A 265 19.03 -7.49 -10.20
C ASP A 265 19.14 -6.06 -9.62
N SER A 266 20.35 -5.51 -9.57
CA SER A 266 20.55 -4.11 -9.17
C SER A 266 19.89 -3.13 -10.14
N SER A 267 19.75 -3.49 -11.42
CA SER A 267 19.25 -2.57 -12.46
C SER A 267 17.77 -2.21 -12.25
N ALA A 268 17.00 -3.13 -11.64
CA ALA A 268 15.65 -2.86 -11.17
C ALA A 268 15.62 -1.83 -10.03
N LYS A 269 16.48 -1.95 -9.01
CA LYS A 269 16.57 -0.95 -7.94
C LYS A 269 17.06 0.40 -8.47
N ASP A 270 18.01 0.40 -9.40
CA ASP A 270 18.46 1.62 -10.07
C ASP A 270 17.34 2.28 -10.89
N ALA A 271 16.40 1.52 -11.45
CA ALA A 271 15.22 2.08 -12.13
C ALA A 271 14.24 2.76 -11.16
N VAL A 272 13.90 2.11 -10.03
CA VAL A 272 13.07 2.68 -8.96
C VAL A 272 13.71 3.96 -8.38
N LEU A 273 15.01 3.92 -8.11
CA LEU A 273 15.77 5.08 -7.63
C LEU A 273 15.79 6.22 -8.66
N ARG A 274 15.96 5.93 -9.96
CA ARG A 274 15.88 6.95 -11.03
C ARG A 274 14.47 7.54 -11.18
N ARG A 275 13.38 6.80 -10.96
CA ARG A 275 12.01 7.36 -10.90
C ARG A 275 11.90 8.46 -9.85
N ILE A 276 12.31 8.14 -8.63
CA ILE A 276 12.24 9.05 -7.48
C ILE A 276 13.08 10.31 -7.73
N LEU A 277 14.33 10.15 -8.17
CA LEU A 277 15.20 11.29 -8.49
C LEU A 277 14.73 12.11 -9.69
N SER A 278 14.05 11.50 -10.68
CA SER A 278 13.47 12.24 -11.80
C SER A 278 12.38 13.22 -11.36
N LEU A 279 11.71 12.98 -10.23
CA LEU A 279 10.73 13.92 -9.66
C LEU A 279 11.40 14.93 -8.70
N LEU A 280 12.38 14.48 -7.91
CA LEU A 280 13.00 15.29 -6.87
C LEU A 280 14.16 16.18 -7.33
N THR A 281 15.06 15.70 -8.22
CA THR A 281 16.34 16.39 -8.52
C THR A 281 16.61 16.71 -9.99
N SER A 282 15.88 16.10 -10.95
CA SER A 282 15.96 16.42 -12.39
C SER A 282 16.01 17.92 -12.70
N THR A 283 17.06 18.42 -13.36
CA THR A 283 17.14 19.84 -13.80
C THR A 283 16.03 20.23 -14.79
N ASN A 284 15.39 19.26 -15.44
CA ASN A 284 14.20 19.50 -16.26
C ASN A 284 12.94 19.53 -15.38
N THR A 285 12.19 20.63 -15.48
CA THR A 285 10.92 20.84 -14.77
C THR A 285 9.74 20.07 -15.38
N THR A 286 9.89 19.52 -16.59
CA THR A 286 8.87 18.79 -17.34
C THR A 286 8.83 17.30 -17.01
N VAL A 287 7.64 16.76 -16.71
CA VAL A 287 7.44 15.32 -16.49
C VAL A 287 7.29 14.59 -17.82
N HIS A 288 8.30 13.83 -18.21
CA HIS A 288 8.26 12.99 -19.40
C HIS A 288 7.84 11.56 -19.02
N SER A 289 6.53 11.29 -19.03
CA SER A 289 5.94 9.98 -18.68
C SER A 289 6.64 8.77 -19.33
N ASN A 290 7.09 8.92 -20.59
CA ASN A 290 7.80 7.88 -21.36
C ASN A 290 9.19 7.49 -20.80
N LEU A 291 9.75 8.25 -19.85
CA LEU A 291 11.04 7.95 -19.22
C LEU A 291 10.88 7.17 -17.90
N LEU A 292 9.71 7.23 -17.26
CA LEU A 292 9.52 6.75 -15.88
C LEU A 292 9.57 5.23 -15.75
N TYR A 293 9.10 4.48 -16.75
CA TYR A 293 9.12 3.01 -16.78
C TYR A 293 9.79 2.47 -18.06
N ARG A 294 10.88 3.11 -18.50
CA ARG A 294 11.55 2.81 -19.78
C ARG A 294 12.16 1.40 -19.83
N GLU A 295 12.52 0.84 -18.67
CA GLU A 295 13.09 -0.49 -18.52
C GLU A 295 12.11 -1.64 -18.81
N GLU A 296 10.80 -1.39 -18.66
CA GLU A 296 9.73 -2.34 -18.95
C GLU A 296 9.53 -2.60 -20.45
N LYS A 297 10.09 -1.73 -21.33
CA LYS A 297 10.04 -1.80 -22.81
C LYS A 297 8.63 -1.84 -23.44
N ARG A 298 7.58 -1.64 -22.64
CA ARG A 298 6.15 -1.70 -22.99
C ARG A 298 5.40 -0.47 -22.46
N ARG A 299 4.18 -0.25 -22.95
CA ARG A 299 3.34 0.89 -22.53
C ARG A 299 2.65 0.60 -21.19
N ILE A 300 3.22 1.12 -20.11
CA ILE A 300 2.60 1.07 -18.77
C ILE A 300 1.48 2.11 -18.66
N LEU A 301 0.36 1.74 -18.02
CA LEU A 301 -0.72 2.67 -17.66
C LEU A 301 -0.38 3.55 -16.45
N PHE A 302 -0.84 4.80 -16.52
CA PHE A 302 -0.72 5.83 -15.49
C PHE A 302 0.71 6.02 -14.92
N PRO A 303 1.76 6.13 -15.76
CA PRO A 303 3.16 6.13 -15.31
C PRO A 303 3.54 7.35 -14.45
N ALA A 304 2.99 8.55 -14.69
CA ALA A 304 3.25 9.71 -13.84
C ALA A 304 2.56 9.54 -12.47
N THR A 305 1.32 9.03 -12.47
CA THR A 305 0.57 8.72 -11.25
C THR A 305 1.25 7.62 -10.43
N ARG A 306 1.79 6.57 -11.08
CA ARG A 306 2.58 5.51 -10.44
C ARG A 306 3.87 6.04 -9.81
N ALA A 307 4.65 6.85 -10.53
CA ALA A 307 5.87 7.46 -9.99
C ALA A 307 5.60 8.46 -8.84
N LEU A 308 4.50 9.21 -8.91
CA LEU A 308 3.99 10.03 -7.81
C LEU A 308 3.68 9.17 -6.57
N CYS A 309 2.92 8.09 -6.74
CA CYS A 309 2.56 7.19 -5.64
C CYS A 309 3.81 6.54 -5.02
N LEU A 310 4.79 6.14 -5.85
CA LEU A 310 6.09 5.62 -5.40
C LEU A 310 6.85 6.64 -4.55
N LEU A 311 6.92 7.90 -4.97
CA LEU A 311 7.55 8.97 -4.20
C LEU A 311 6.84 9.18 -2.85
N CYS A 312 5.52 9.39 -2.87
CA CYS A 312 4.73 9.63 -1.67
C CYS A 312 4.77 8.45 -0.68
N CYS A 313 4.66 7.21 -1.16
CA CYS A 313 4.75 6.04 -0.29
C CYS A 313 6.18 5.82 0.22
N SER A 314 7.23 6.13 -0.56
CA SER A 314 8.61 6.08 -0.06
C SER A 314 8.87 7.10 1.05
N PHE A 315 8.21 8.26 0.98
CA PHE A 315 8.23 9.30 2.01
C PHE A 315 7.50 8.81 3.28
N SER A 316 6.20 8.49 3.23
CA SER A 316 5.42 8.05 4.41
C SER A 316 5.93 6.76 5.05
N ALA A 317 6.58 5.86 4.30
CA ALA A 317 7.22 4.66 4.84
C ALA A 317 8.57 4.94 5.54
N ASN A 318 9.07 6.17 5.54
CA ASN A 318 10.40 6.57 6.01
C ASN A 318 11.55 5.78 5.34
N VAL A 319 11.41 5.45 4.05
CA VAL A 319 12.47 4.80 3.25
C VAL A 319 13.10 5.71 2.19
N LEU A 320 12.55 6.90 1.95
CA LEU A 320 13.04 7.84 0.94
C LEU A 320 14.51 8.23 1.14
N GLU A 321 14.99 8.36 2.38
CA GLU A 321 16.38 8.78 2.64
C GLU A 321 17.41 7.86 1.97
N ASN A 322 17.13 6.55 1.88
CA ASN A 322 18.01 5.58 1.22
C ASN A 322 18.34 5.99 -0.23
N ALA A 323 17.39 6.64 -0.94
CA ALA A 323 17.59 7.19 -2.29
C ALA A 323 18.51 8.42 -2.31
N LEU A 324 18.41 9.27 -1.28
CA LEU A 324 19.01 10.60 -1.20
C LEU A 324 20.39 10.60 -0.51
N THR A 325 20.88 9.43 -0.09
CA THR A 325 22.19 9.21 0.56
C THR A 325 23.38 9.79 -0.20
N HIS A 326 23.31 9.82 -1.54
CA HIS A 326 24.36 10.33 -2.43
C HIS A 326 24.30 11.85 -2.68
N LEU A 327 23.26 12.54 -2.19
CA LEU A 327 23.10 13.98 -2.30
C LEU A 327 23.77 14.72 -1.12
N SER A 328 24.15 15.97 -1.34
CA SER A 328 24.55 16.90 -0.28
C SER A 328 23.41 17.13 0.71
N TYR A 329 23.75 17.64 1.91
CA TYR A 329 22.79 17.94 2.97
C TYR A 329 21.65 18.85 2.47
N ASP A 330 21.99 20.01 1.91
CA ASP A 330 21.01 21.01 1.43
C ASP A 330 20.10 20.46 0.31
N ALA A 331 20.67 19.64 -0.60
CA ALA A 331 19.93 19.01 -1.68
C ALA A 331 19.00 17.89 -1.16
N ARG A 332 19.36 17.22 -0.06
CA ARG A 332 18.51 16.24 0.63
C ARG A 332 17.36 16.94 1.36
N GLU A 333 17.63 18.02 2.09
CA GLU A 333 16.61 18.81 2.80
C GLU A 333 15.59 19.41 1.80
N SER A 334 16.07 20.01 0.71
CA SER A 334 15.22 20.49 -0.40
C SER A 334 14.38 19.37 -1.01
N ALA A 335 14.96 18.19 -1.24
CA ALA A 335 14.23 17.04 -1.79
C ALA A 335 13.17 16.48 -0.82
N PHE A 336 13.39 16.51 0.50
CA PHE A 336 12.39 16.15 1.50
C PHE A 336 11.24 17.15 1.56
N GLN A 337 11.53 18.45 1.66
CA GLN A 337 10.48 19.48 1.68
C GLN A 337 9.65 19.43 0.39
N LYS A 338 10.27 19.13 -0.75
CA LYS A 338 9.57 18.93 -2.02
C LYS A 338 8.70 17.67 -2.04
N ALA A 339 9.12 16.59 -1.40
CA ALA A 339 8.30 15.37 -1.27
C ALA A 339 7.05 15.61 -0.40
N ASP A 340 7.20 16.38 0.69
CA ASP A 340 6.09 16.85 1.53
C ASP A 340 5.13 17.79 0.78
N ASP A 341 5.66 18.77 0.05
CA ASP A 341 4.87 19.68 -0.81
C ASP A 341 4.05 18.91 -1.85
N ILE A 342 4.65 17.87 -2.46
CA ILE A 342 3.98 16.99 -3.41
C ILE A 342 2.92 16.13 -2.70
N LEU A 343 3.24 15.50 -1.56
CA LEU A 343 2.28 14.69 -0.81
C LEU A 343 1.06 15.53 -0.42
N THR A 344 1.27 16.71 0.17
CA THR A 344 0.21 17.66 0.54
C THR A 344 -0.67 18.07 -0.66
N GLU A 345 -0.06 18.34 -1.82
CA GLU A 345 -0.77 18.83 -3.01
C GLU A 345 -1.62 17.74 -3.71
N PHE A 346 -1.24 16.46 -3.58
CA PHE A 346 -1.94 15.32 -4.18
C PHE A 346 -2.79 14.49 -3.18
N ALA A 347 -2.62 14.68 -1.87
CA ALA A 347 -3.46 14.14 -0.78
C ALA A 347 -4.80 14.87 -0.61
N GLN A 348 -5.37 15.40 -1.69
CA GLN A 348 -6.60 16.17 -1.73
C GLN A 348 -7.34 15.93 -3.05
N TRP A 349 -8.63 16.28 -3.10
CA TRP A 349 -9.45 16.06 -4.29
C TRP A 349 -10.22 17.33 -4.72
N PRO A 350 -10.14 17.75 -6.00
CA PRO A 350 -9.34 17.15 -7.09
C PRO A 350 -7.83 17.22 -6.83
N MET A 351 -7.07 16.23 -7.34
CA MET A 351 -5.60 16.24 -7.28
C MET A 351 -5.03 17.47 -7.99
N ALA A 352 -4.02 18.11 -7.38
CA ALA A 352 -3.36 19.32 -7.90
C ALA A 352 -4.35 20.41 -8.39
N PRO A 353 -5.22 20.93 -7.51
CA PRO A 353 -6.25 21.91 -7.87
C PRO A 353 -5.60 23.20 -8.41
N SER A 354 -6.13 23.77 -9.50
CA SER A 354 -5.49 24.90 -10.19
C SER A 354 -5.39 26.21 -9.38
N SER A 355 -5.93 26.26 -8.16
CA SER A 355 -5.93 27.42 -7.25
C SER A 355 -4.81 27.41 -6.20
N SER A 356 -4.28 26.26 -5.80
CA SER A 356 -3.23 26.11 -4.76
C SER A 356 -1.89 26.76 -5.17
N VAL A 357 -1.50 26.53 -6.43
CA VAL A 357 -0.24 27.02 -7.02
C VAL A 357 -0.21 28.55 -7.09
N ALA A 358 -1.39 29.19 -7.21
CA ALA A 358 -1.51 30.65 -7.23
C ALA A 358 -1.38 31.29 -5.83
N THR A 359 -1.79 30.60 -4.76
CA THR A 359 -1.63 31.13 -3.39
C THR A 359 -0.23 30.92 -2.85
N LYS A 360 0.40 29.75 -3.03
CA LYS A 360 1.80 29.52 -2.57
C LYS A 360 2.80 30.49 -3.23
N SER A 361 2.55 30.94 -4.46
CA SER A 361 3.38 31.95 -5.14
C SER A 361 3.10 33.41 -4.72
N ALA A 362 1.97 33.69 -4.07
CA ALA A 362 1.61 35.03 -3.58
C ALA A 362 1.98 35.27 -2.11
N SER A 363 1.83 34.24 -1.25
CA SER A 363 1.98 34.36 0.21
C SER A 363 3.40 34.65 0.73
N GLN A 364 4.41 34.70 -0.14
CA GLN A 364 5.80 35.00 0.25
C GLN A 364 6.27 36.43 -0.11
N ARG A 365 5.38 37.33 -0.59
CA ARG A 365 5.75 38.70 -1.01
C ARG A 365 4.75 39.80 -0.62
N ILE A 366 4.43 39.93 0.67
CA ILE A 366 3.87 41.16 1.24
C ILE A 366 4.65 41.47 2.53
N GLY A 367 5.68 42.31 2.44
CA GLY A 367 6.65 42.48 3.54
C GLY A 367 7.72 43.54 3.27
N GLU A 368 7.29 44.77 3.03
CA GLU A 368 8.10 46.01 3.06
C GLU A 368 9.24 46.13 2.01
N GLY A 369 9.75 47.36 1.80
CA GLY A 369 10.43 47.74 0.57
C GLY A 369 11.96 47.87 0.66
N SER A 370 12.67 47.22 -0.26
CA SER A 370 14.04 47.59 -0.63
C SER A 370 14.32 47.27 -2.11
N LEU A 371 15.10 48.13 -2.78
CA LEU A 371 15.48 47.98 -4.19
C LEU A 371 16.78 47.19 -4.31
N ALA A 372 16.70 45.95 -4.78
CA ALA A 372 17.86 45.13 -5.14
C ALA A 372 17.67 44.51 -6.54
N PRO A 373 18.72 44.39 -7.36
CA PRO A 373 18.62 43.95 -8.76
C PRO A 373 18.47 42.43 -8.92
N SER A 374 18.12 42.02 -10.13
CA SER A 374 17.94 40.63 -10.53
C SER A 374 19.24 39.81 -10.54
N ASN A 375 19.35 38.84 -9.64
CA ASN A 375 19.48 37.42 -10.03
C ASN A 375 19.39 36.50 -8.81
N SER A 376 18.31 35.72 -8.73
CA SER A 376 18.24 34.51 -7.91
C SER A 376 17.58 33.41 -8.75
N GLU A 377 18.42 32.67 -9.47
CA GLU A 377 17.98 31.41 -10.08
C GLU A 377 17.55 30.48 -8.95
N ALA A 378 16.26 30.13 -8.91
CA ALA A 378 15.75 29.23 -7.90
C ALA A 378 16.34 27.84 -8.12
N ILE A 379 17.15 27.35 -7.18
CA ILE A 379 17.80 26.02 -7.20
C ILE A 379 16.76 24.92 -6.87
N ASN A 380 15.57 25.01 -7.46
CA ASN A 380 14.49 24.05 -7.36
C ASN A 380 14.70 22.94 -8.39
N GLY A 381 15.57 21.99 -8.05
CA GLY A 381 15.72 20.75 -8.81
C GLY A 381 14.43 19.94 -8.87
N GLY A 382 14.36 19.05 -9.87
CA GLY A 382 13.27 18.12 -10.13
C GLY A 382 12.07 18.69 -10.90
N ALA A 383 11.17 17.80 -11.28
CA ALA A 383 9.91 18.16 -11.94
C ALA A 383 9.10 19.23 -11.17
N SER A 384 8.46 20.15 -11.89
CA SER A 384 7.56 21.13 -11.31
C SER A 384 6.26 20.46 -10.86
N ILE A 385 5.77 20.82 -9.68
CA ILE A 385 4.49 20.33 -9.13
C ILE A 385 3.33 20.63 -10.10
N LEU A 386 3.39 21.77 -10.80
CA LEU A 386 2.40 22.14 -11.82
C LEU A 386 2.46 21.23 -13.06
N GLU A 387 3.65 20.83 -13.51
CA GLU A 387 3.81 19.91 -14.66
C GLU A 387 3.45 18.47 -14.28
N LEU A 388 3.79 18.02 -13.07
CA LEU A 388 3.32 16.74 -12.52
C LEU A 388 1.79 16.74 -12.40
N GLY A 389 1.21 17.83 -11.91
CA GLY A 389 -0.24 18.01 -11.84
C GLY A 389 -0.91 18.07 -13.22
N LYS A 390 -0.24 18.58 -14.26
CA LYS A 390 -0.72 18.47 -15.65
C LYS A 390 -0.65 17.02 -16.15
N ALA A 391 0.46 16.31 -15.94
CA ALA A 391 0.64 14.93 -16.38
C ALA A 391 -0.40 13.98 -15.73
N VAL A 392 -0.56 14.04 -14.40
CA VAL A 392 -1.55 13.25 -13.66
C VAL A 392 -2.99 13.58 -14.09
N ARG A 393 -3.32 14.86 -14.36
CA ARG A 393 -4.65 15.23 -14.88
C ARG A 393 -4.86 14.80 -16.33
N ALA A 394 -3.83 14.77 -17.18
CA ALA A 394 -3.92 14.22 -18.54
C ALA A 394 -4.13 12.70 -18.50
N GLU A 395 -3.44 11.99 -17.61
CA GLU A 395 -3.66 10.56 -17.34
C GLU A 395 -5.11 10.31 -16.86
N MET A 396 -5.59 11.07 -15.88
CA MET A 396 -6.98 11.00 -15.38
C MET A 396 -8.04 11.36 -16.42
N GLN A 397 -7.76 12.29 -17.34
CA GLN A 397 -8.67 12.68 -18.42
C GLN A 397 -8.67 11.67 -19.59
N SER A 398 -7.62 10.86 -19.72
CA SER A 398 -7.53 9.83 -20.76
C SER A 398 -8.46 8.63 -20.52
N ASP A 399 -8.89 8.42 -19.27
CA ASP A 399 -9.83 7.37 -18.88
C ASP A 399 -10.86 7.92 -17.88
N GLN A 400 -12.05 8.26 -18.38
CA GLN A 400 -13.13 8.81 -17.56
C GLN A 400 -13.67 7.79 -16.53
N GLN A 401 -13.47 6.48 -16.73
CA GLN A 401 -13.85 5.45 -15.76
C GLN A 401 -12.85 5.40 -14.59
N ALA A 402 -11.57 5.71 -14.85
CA ALA A 402 -10.54 5.75 -13.82
C ALA A 402 -10.66 6.92 -12.83
N MET A 403 -11.50 7.93 -13.09
CA MET A 403 -11.62 9.12 -12.20
C MET A 403 -11.86 8.75 -10.73
N GLY A 404 -12.74 7.80 -10.44
CA GLY A 404 -13.03 7.36 -9.07
C GLY A 404 -11.92 6.50 -8.45
N ALA A 405 -11.04 5.90 -9.27
CA ALA A 405 -9.82 5.25 -8.80
C ALA A 405 -8.75 6.29 -8.42
N PHE A 406 -8.60 7.38 -9.20
CA PHE A 406 -7.77 8.53 -8.81
C PHE A 406 -8.30 9.20 -7.53
N GLU A 407 -9.63 9.28 -7.37
CA GLU A 407 -10.25 9.78 -6.12
C GLU A 407 -9.91 8.89 -4.91
N ALA A 408 -9.83 7.56 -5.10
CA ALA A 408 -9.41 6.62 -4.06
C ALA A 408 -7.91 6.74 -3.73
N ILE A 409 -7.05 6.93 -4.74
CA ILE A 409 -5.62 7.17 -4.54
C ILE A 409 -5.38 8.43 -3.69
N ALA A 410 -6.11 9.52 -3.96
CA ALA A 410 -6.04 10.73 -3.13
C ALA A 410 -6.50 10.47 -1.67
N GLY A 411 -7.51 9.61 -1.47
CA GLY A 411 -7.97 9.18 -0.15
C GLY A 411 -6.93 8.39 0.64
N VAL A 412 -6.22 7.48 -0.03
CA VAL A 412 -5.10 6.75 0.58
C VAL A 412 -3.93 7.69 0.87
N LEU A 413 -3.53 8.55 -0.06
CA LEU A 413 -2.45 9.53 0.16
C LEU A 413 -2.74 10.46 1.34
N HIS A 414 -4.00 10.87 1.56
CA HIS A 414 -4.40 11.64 2.75
C HIS A 414 -4.32 10.83 4.05
N THR A 415 -4.56 9.52 3.99
CA THR A 415 -4.36 8.63 5.15
C THR A 415 -2.86 8.53 5.48
N LEU A 416 -2.03 8.37 4.45
CA LEU A 416 -0.57 8.27 4.57
C LEU A 416 0.12 9.60 4.97
N SER A 417 -0.48 10.76 4.66
CA SER A 417 0.00 12.08 5.09
C SER A 417 -0.45 12.46 6.51
N ARG A 418 -1.05 11.53 7.26
CA ARG A 418 -1.51 11.73 8.64
C ARG A 418 -0.91 10.73 9.63
N MET A 419 0.02 9.89 9.19
CA MET A 419 0.61 8.83 10.01
C MET A 419 1.39 9.36 11.22
N ASP A 420 2.07 10.51 11.09
CA ASP A 420 2.73 11.21 12.20
C ASP A 420 1.76 11.88 13.19
N SER A 421 0.46 11.62 13.05
CA SER A 421 -0.61 11.98 14.00
C SER A 421 -1.39 10.76 14.50
N LEU A 422 -0.93 9.54 14.15
CA LEU A 422 -1.53 8.25 14.53
C LEU A 422 -0.56 7.37 15.36
N LEU A 423 0.70 7.78 15.47
CA LEU A 423 1.81 7.13 16.19
C LEU A 423 2.33 8.05 17.32
#